data_AF-A0AAW4R8B4-F1
#
_entry.id   AF-A0AAW4R8B4-F1
#
_cell.length_a   1.000
_cell.length_b   1.000
_cell.length_c   1.000
_cell.angle_alpha   90.00
_cell.angle_beta   90.00
_cell.angle_gamma   90.00
#
_symmetry.space_group_name_H-M   'P 1'
#
loop_
_entity.id
_entity.type
_entity.pdbx_description
1 polymer ?
#
loop_
_entity_poly.entity_id
_entity_poly.type
_entity_poly.pdbx_seq_one_letter_code
_entity_poly.pdbx_strand_id
1 'polypeptide(L)'
;MLTELQKNFFSKLKIPPKDNVEFEDLHAILLQIGYLLPYENIDIMEENMQDFSRDNIEEKLLLKNRGGLCYEINSLLYYFLCDCGFNVYRVAGTLYDPKTRKWNPDDGHVLIVLQHKDENYVIDAGFAAYWRWYTKLDTK
;
A
#
# COMPACT_ATOMS: atom_id res chain seq x y z
N MET A 1 4.62 18.55 -12.35
CA MET A 1 3.15 18.65 -12.27
C MET A 1 2.63 17.32 -11.77
N LEU A 2 1.79 17.32 -10.73
CA LEU A 2 1.21 16.10 -10.17
C LEU A 2 0.37 15.33 -11.19
N THR A 3 0.49 14.00 -11.17
CA THR A 3 -0.39 13.08 -11.90
C THR A 3 -1.81 13.13 -11.34
N GLU A 4 -2.77 12.56 -12.07
CA GLU A 4 -4.16 12.46 -11.60
C GLU A 4 -4.27 11.54 -10.36
N LEU A 5 -3.57 10.39 -10.37
CA LEU A 5 -3.45 9.53 -9.19
C LEU A 5 -2.95 10.34 -7.99
N GLN A 6 -1.87 11.11 -8.12
CA GLN A 6 -1.30 11.85 -6.99
C GLN A 6 -2.31 12.84 -6.40
N LYS A 7 -3.04 13.56 -7.25
CA LYS A 7 -4.09 14.50 -6.81
C LYS A 7 -5.20 13.79 -6.04
N ASN A 8 -5.71 12.69 -6.60
CA ASN A 8 -6.78 11.90 -5.97
C ASN A 8 -6.31 11.25 -4.66
N PHE A 9 -5.06 10.79 -4.62
CA PHE A 9 -4.44 10.18 -3.45
C PHE A 9 -4.28 11.18 -2.30
N PHE A 10 -3.71 12.37 -2.57
CA PHE A 10 -3.60 13.44 -1.57
C PHE A 10 -4.97 13.87 -1.05
N SER A 11 -5.96 13.99 -1.93
CA SER A 11 -7.35 14.30 -1.58
C SER A 11 -7.96 13.24 -0.65
N LYS A 12 -7.84 11.95 -1.01
CA LYS A 12 -8.34 10.81 -0.22
C LYS A 12 -7.72 10.75 1.17
N LEU A 13 -6.40 11.00 1.26
CA LEU A 13 -5.65 10.98 2.51
C LEU A 13 -5.73 12.29 3.31
N LYS A 14 -6.42 13.32 2.80
CA LYS A 14 -6.51 14.65 3.41
C LYS A 14 -5.13 15.28 3.70
N ILE A 15 -4.17 15.02 2.81
CA ILE A 15 -2.82 15.58 2.86
C ILE A 15 -2.76 16.73 1.84
N PRO A 16 -2.20 17.91 2.20
CA PRO A 16 -1.98 18.98 1.23
C PRO A 16 -1.13 18.48 0.05
N PRO A 17 -1.51 18.75 -1.21
CA PRO A 17 -0.74 18.30 -2.36
C PRO A 17 0.70 18.82 -2.30
N LYS A 18 1.66 17.92 -2.56
CA LYS A 18 3.10 18.23 -2.52
C LYS A 18 3.75 17.73 -3.81
N ASP A 19 4.38 18.62 -4.58
CA ASP A 19 5.04 18.27 -5.85
C ASP A 19 6.27 17.35 -5.64
N ASN A 20 6.99 17.54 -4.54
CA ASN A 20 8.17 16.74 -4.19
C ASN A 20 7.94 16.00 -2.87
N VAL A 21 7.53 14.74 -2.95
CA VAL A 21 7.40 13.86 -1.79
C VAL A 21 8.78 13.27 -1.47
N GLU A 22 9.21 13.43 -0.23
CA GLU A 22 10.51 13.00 0.28
C GLU A 22 10.34 11.78 1.19
N PHE A 23 11.44 11.09 1.48
CA PHE A 23 11.43 9.87 2.30
C PHE A 23 10.82 10.11 3.69
N GLU A 24 11.08 11.29 4.24
CA GLU A 24 10.62 11.73 5.56
C GLU A 24 9.08 11.91 5.60
N ASP A 25 8.43 12.17 4.46
CA ASP A 25 6.97 12.31 4.38
C ASP A 25 6.24 10.95 4.48
N LEU A 26 6.93 9.84 4.19
CA LEU A 26 6.32 8.51 4.11
C LEU A 26 5.62 8.12 5.41
N HIS A 27 6.19 8.51 6.56
CA HIS A 27 5.60 8.27 7.87
C HIS A 27 4.18 8.85 7.96
N ALA A 28 4.00 10.12 7.59
CA ALA A 28 2.70 10.78 7.63
C ALA A 28 1.72 10.19 6.60
N ILE A 29 2.21 9.84 5.41
CA ILE A 29 1.40 9.23 4.35
C ILE A 29 0.84 7.88 4.82
N LEU A 30 1.72 7.01 5.34
CA LEU A 30 1.32 5.71 5.87
C LEU A 30 0.28 5.88 6.97
N LEU A 31 0.52 6.76 7.95
CA LEU A 31 -0.44 7.03 9.01
C LEU A 31 -1.84 7.37 8.48
N GLN A 32 -1.93 8.22 7.47
CA GLN A 32 -3.21 8.59 6.87
C GLN A 32 -3.86 7.43 6.12
N ILE A 33 -3.09 6.58 5.45
CA ILE A 33 -3.61 5.34 4.86
C ILE A 33 -4.27 4.50 5.95
N GLY A 34 -3.63 4.34 7.11
CA GLY A 34 -4.17 3.55 8.22
C GLY A 34 -5.44 4.09 8.83
N TYR A 35 -5.62 5.41 8.80
CA TYR A 35 -6.85 6.04 9.29
C TYR A 35 -7.98 6.07 8.26
N LEU A 36 -7.68 6.13 6.96
CA LEU A 36 -8.63 6.52 5.92
C LEU A 36 -8.91 5.45 4.85
N LEU A 37 -8.05 4.43 4.73
CA LEU A 37 -8.23 3.29 3.84
C LEU A 37 -8.45 2.02 4.67
N PRO A 38 -9.70 1.57 4.84
CA PRO A 38 -9.99 0.38 5.62
C PRO A 38 -9.47 -0.88 4.94
N TYR A 39 -9.03 -1.85 5.74
CA TYR A 39 -8.78 -3.21 5.27
C TYR A 39 -10.10 -3.97 5.22
N GLU A 40 -10.53 -4.41 4.04
CA GLU A 40 -11.82 -5.06 3.82
C GLU A 40 -11.79 -6.05 2.65
N ASN A 41 -12.72 -7.01 2.66
CA ASN A 41 -12.85 -8.06 1.67
C ASN A 41 -14.27 -8.15 1.07
N ILE A 42 -15.03 -7.04 1.08
CA ILE A 42 -16.47 -7.03 0.73
C ILE A 42 -16.69 -7.50 -0.70
N ASP A 43 -15.85 -7.08 -1.66
CA ASP A 43 -16.01 -7.49 -3.07
C ASP A 43 -15.83 -9.00 -3.28
N ILE A 44 -15.02 -9.66 -2.44
CA ILE A 44 -14.91 -11.13 -2.43
C ILE A 44 -16.20 -11.75 -1.89
N MET A 45 -16.74 -11.19 -0.80
CA MET A 45 -17.97 -11.70 -0.19
C MET A 45 -19.21 -11.48 -1.08
N GLU A 46 -19.20 -10.43 -1.89
CA GLU A 46 -20.27 -10.11 -2.85
C GLU A 46 -20.06 -10.75 -4.23
N GLU A 47 -18.99 -11.55 -4.42
CA GLU A 47 -18.62 -12.15 -5.70
C GLU A 47 -18.50 -11.12 -6.85
N ASN A 48 -18.14 -9.88 -6.51
CA ASN A 48 -18.09 -8.73 -7.41
C ASN A 48 -16.65 -8.21 -7.59
N MET A 49 -15.71 -9.13 -7.69
CA MET A 49 -14.31 -8.78 -7.94
C MET A 49 -14.14 -8.22 -9.35
N GLN A 50 -13.46 -7.08 -9.44
CA GLN A 50 -13.04 -6.50 -10.71
C GLN A 50 -11.67 -7.03 -11.13
N ASP A 51 -11.35 -6.88 -12.40
CA ASP A 51 -10.01 -7.16 -12.92
C ASP A 51 -8.97 -6.31 -12.17
N PHE A 52 -7.83 -6.94 -11.86
CA PHE A 52 -6.77 -6.26 -11.13
C PHE A 52 -5.99 -5.33 -12.07
N SER A 53 -6.27 -4.03 -12.00
CA SER A 53 -5.62 -2.99 -12.79
C SER A 53 -5.36 -1.73 -11.97
N ARG A 54 -4.44 -0.88 -12.43
CA ARG A 54 -4.17 0.43 -11.83
C ARG A 54 -5.46 1.26 -11.76
N ASP A 55 -6.17 1.37 -12.87
CA ASP A 55 -7.39 2.19 -12.99
C ASP A 55 -8.50 1.71 -12.03
N ASN A 56 -8.74 0.39 -11.96
CA ASN A 56 -9.78 -0.17 -11.09
C ASN A 56 -9.45 0.03 -9.60
N ILE A 57 -8.16 -0.12 -9.23
CA ILE A 57 -7.71 0.14 -7.85
C ILE A 57 -7.90 1.62 -7.49
N GLU A 58 -7.48 2.54 -8.38
CA GLU A 58 -7.65 3.97 -8.17
C GLU A 58 -9.13 4.34 -8.02
N GLU A 59 -9.98 3.86 -8.92
CA GLU A 59 -11.42 4.12 -8.88
C GLU A 59 -12.04 3.59 -7.57
N LYS A 60 -11.73 2.35 -7.18
CA LYS A 60 -12.28 1.72 -5.98
C LYS A 60 -11.82 2.44 -4.70
N LEU A 61 -10.51 2.56 -4.50
CA LEU A 61 -9.96 3.01 -3.21
C LEU A 61 -10.02 4.54 -3.07
N LEU A 62 -9.81 5.31 -4.16
CA LEU A 62 -9.75 6.76 -4.10
C LEU A 62 -11.10 7.43 -4.38
N LEU A 63 -11.82 7.00 -5.43
CA LEU A 63 -13.02 7.69 -5.90
C LEU A 63 -14.30 7.16 -5.24
N LYS A 64 -14.44 5.84 -5.11
CA LYS A 64 -15.60 5.18 -4.48
C LYS A 64 -15.51 5.11 -2.96
N ASN A 65 -14.43 5.62 -2.37
CA ASN A 65 -14.18 5.64 -0.93
C ASN A 65 -14.24 4.26 -0.25
N ARG A 66 -13.87 3.21 -0.98
CA ARG A 66 -13.80 1.84 -0.44
C ARG A 66 -12.42 1.53 0.13
N GLY A 67 -12.33 0.39 0.82
CA GLY A 67 -11.06 -0.17 1.27
C GLY A 67 -10.56 -1.24 0.31
N GLY A 68 -9.65 -2.08 0.78
CA GLY A 68 -9.25 -3.27 0.06
C GLY A 68 -8.38 -4.22 0.87
N LEU A 69 -7.96 -5.30 0.23
CA LEU A 69 -6.98 -6.21 0.80
C LEU A 69 -5.54 -5.72 0.54
N CYS A 70 -4.56 -6.44 1.09
CA CYS A 70 -3.15 -6.07 1.02
C CYS A 70 -2.66 -5.82 -0.41
N TYR A 71 -3.07 -6.66 -1.37
CA TYR A 71 -2.67 -6.55 -2.78
C TYR A 71 -3.24 -5.31 -3.46
N GLU A 72 -4.36 -4.76 -2.99
CA GLU A 72 -4.97 -3.53 -3.53
C GLU A 72 -4.34 -2.30 -2.87
N ILE A 73 -4.29 -2.27 -1.54
CA ILE A 73 -3.75 -1.12 -0.77
C ILE A 73 -2.27 -0.91 -1.08
N ASN A 74 -1.45 -1.97 -1.04
CA ASN A 74 -0.03 -1.84 -1.35
C ASN A 74 0.22 -1.60 -2.84
N SER A 75 -0.69 -1.99 -3.74
CA SER A 75 -0.54 -1.62 -5.16
C SER A 75 -0.88 -0.15 -5.42
N LEU A 76 -1.91 0.38 -4.76
CA LEU A 76 -2.20 1.82 -4.80
C LEU A 76 -1.00 2.63 -4.30
N LEU A 77 -0.45 2.26 -3.14
CA LEU A 77 0.72 2.91 -2.57
C LEU A 77 1.94 2.77 -3.49
N TYR A 78 2.16 1.61 -4.10
CA TYR A 78 3.23 1.39 -5.08
C TYR A 78 3.11 2.36 -6.26
N TYR A 79 1.93 2.48 -6.88
CA TYR A 79 1.73 3.40 -8.01
C TYR A 79 1.95 4.86 -7.62
N PHE A 80 1.49 5.25 -6.42
CA PHE A 80 1.77 6.59 -5.88
C PHE A 80 3.26 6.85 -5.72
N LEU A 81 4.02 5.92 -5.13
CA LEU A 81 5.46 6.05 -4.94
C LEU A 81 6.23 6.09 -6.27
N CYS A 82 5.82 5.28 -7.25
CA CYS A 82 6.37 5.36 -8.61
C CYS A 82 6.15 6.73 -9.25
N ASP A 83 4.93 7.27 -9.16
CA ASP A 83 4.60 8.59 -9.70
C ASP A 83 5.37 9.72 -8.97
N CYS A 84 5.71 9.52 -7.69
CA CYS A 84 6.60 10.41 -6.93
C CYS A 84 8.09 10.23 -7.28
N GLY A 85 8.46 9.28 -8.14
CA GLY A 85 9.84 9.06 -8.57
C GLY A 85 10.68 8.23 -7.60
N PHE A 86 10.08 7.57 -6.61
CA PHE A 86 10.81 6.65 -5.74
C PHE A 86 11.20 5.38 -6.48
N ASN A 87 12.34 4.82 -6.11
CA ASN A 87 12.80 3.52 -6.59
C ASN A 87 12.18 2.40 -5.73
N VAL A 88 11.03 1.90 -6.17
CA VAL A 88 10.24 0.89 -5.46
C VAL A 88 9.93 -0.32 -6.34
N TYR A 89 9.77 -1.49 -5.72
CA TYR A 89 9.25 -2.69 -6.36
C TYR A 89 8.36 -3.47 -5.39
N ARG A 90 7.45 -4.28 -5.94
CA ARG A 90 6.57 -5.14 -5.14
C ARG A 90 7.21 -6.51 -4.94
N VAL A 91 6.98 -7.11 -3.77
CA VAL A 91 7.37 -8.48 -3.46
C VAL A 91 6.20 -9.25 -2.88
N ALA A 92 6.17 -10.55 -3.10
CA ALA A 92 5.23 -11.46 -2.45
C ALA A 92 5.77 -11.88 -1.08
N GLY A 93 4.86 -12.22 -0.17
CA GLY A 93 5.16 -12.78 1.13
C GLY A 93 4.06 -13.75 1.57
N THR A 94 4.44 -14.72 2.38
CA THR A 94 3.51 -15.66 3.00
C THR A 94 3.38 -15.31 4.47
N LEU A 95 2.15 -15.10 4.94
CA LEU A 95 1.91 -14.79 6.34
C LEU A 95 2.05 -16.06 7.20
N TYR A 96 2.71 -15.94 8.34
CA TYR A 96 2.75 -17.00 9.35
C TYR A 96 1.65 -16.77 10.39
N ASP A 97 0.84 -17.78 10.66
CA ASP A 97 -0.15 -17.75 11.74
C ASP A 97 0.46 -18.35 13.02
N PRO A 98 0.79 -17.52 14.03
CA PRO A 98 1.38 -18.00 15.27
C PRO A 98 0.41 -18.83 16.12
N LYS A 99 -0.91 -18.70 15.92
CA LYS A 99 -1.92 -19.46 16.67
C LYS A 99 -1.99 -20.90 16.19
N THR A 100 -2.03 -21.10 14.87
CA THR A 100 -2.09 -22.44 14.26
C THR A 100 -0.70 -23.04 13.99
N ARG A 101 0.36 -22.23 14.11
CA ARG A 101 1.76 -22.58 13.78
C ARG A 101 1.92 -23.08 12.35
N LYS A 102 1.20 -22.44 11.43
CA LYS A 102 1.20 -22.78 10.00
C LYS A 102 1.40 -21.53 9.17
N TRP A 103 1.96 -21.72 7.99
CA TRP A 103 1.95 -20.71 6.95
C TRP A 103 0.55 -20.67 6.32
N ASN A 104 0.09 -19.45 6.03
CA ASN A 104 -1.07 -19.20 5.17
C ASN A 104 -0.74 -19.61 3.73
N PRO A 105 -1.71 -19.57 2.79
CA PRO A 105 -1.45 -19.84 1.38
C PRO A 105 -0.24 -19.05 0.87
N ASP A 106 0.60 -19.73 0.08
CA ASP A 106 1.82 -19.17 -0.48
C ASP A 106 1.54 -17.89 -1.27
N ASP A 107 2.42 -16.91 -1.16
CA ASP A 107 2.35 -15.62 -1.84
C ASP A 107 1.04 -14.82 -1.59
N GLY A 108 0.35 -15.12 -0.49
CA GLY A 108 -0.92 -14.49 -0.12
C GLY A 108 -0.84 -13.03 0.36
N HIS A 109 0.35 -12.44 0.45
CA HIS A 109 0.57 -11.05 0.86
C HIS A 109 1.47 -10.31 -0.12
N VAL A 110 1.16 -9.04 -0.39
CA VAL A 110 1.95 -8.17 -1.25
C VAL A 110 2.57 -7.07 -0.40
N LEU A 111 3.85 -6.80 -0.58
CA LEU A 111 4.64 -5.78 0.11
C LEU A 111 5.33 -4.87 -0.90
N ILE A 112 5.83 -3.72 -0.44
CA ILE A 112 6.70 -2.85 -1.23
C ILE A 112 8.10 -2.85 -0.61
N VAL A 113 9.13 -2.90 -1.46
CA VAL A 113 10.50 -2.57 -1.07
C VAL A 113 10.88 -1.24 -1.71
N LEU A 114 11.36 -0.32 -0.89
CA LEU A 114 11.90 0.98 -1.28
C LEU A 114 13.42 1.00 -1.14
N GLN A 115 14.11 1.40 -2.20
CA GLN A 115 15.54 1.67 -2.18
C GLN A 115 15.79 3.16 -1.89
N HIS A 116 16.47 3.46 -0.77
CA HIS A 116 16.80 4.82 -0.36
C HIS A 116 18.20 4.88 0.26
N LYS A 117 19.09 5.70 -0.31
CA LYS A 117 20.48 5.93 0.18
C LYS A 117 21.23 4.61 0.47
N ASP A 118 21.28 3.73 -0.53
CA ASP A 118 21.92 2.40 -0.48
C ASP A 118 21.30 1.41 0.53
N GLU A 119 20.16 1.75 1.13
CA GLU A 119 19.43 0.89 2.04
C GLU A 119 18.08 0.46 1.45
N ASN A 120 17.63 -0.72 1.84
CA ASN A 120 16.31 -1.23 1.48
C ASN A 120 15.35 -1.10 2.67
N TYR A 121 14.12 -0.68 2.40
CA TYR A 121 13.07 -0.54 3.40
C TYR A 121 11.84 -1.32 2.95
N VAL A 122 11.26 -2.13 3.85
CA VAL A 122 9.92 -2.68 3.64
C VAL A 122 8.90 -1.62 4.01
N ILE A 123 7.98 -1.38 3.08
CA ILE A 123 6.81 -0.54 3.26
C ILE A 123 5.58 -1.43 3.12
N ASP A 124 4.71 -1.37 4.12
CA ASP A 124 3.48 -2.16 4.16
C ASP A 124 2.35 -1.37 4.82
N ALA A 125 1.34 -1.02 4.02
CA ALA A 125 0.11 -0.41 4.50
C ALA A 125 -1.09 -1.39 4.41
N GLY A 126 -0.84 -2.62 3.97
CA GLY A 126 -1.84 -3.64 3.68
C GLY A 126 -1.97 -4.71 4.76
N PHE A 127 -1.18 -4.69 5.83
CA PHE A 127 -1.20 -5.71 6.89
C PHE A 127 -2.29 -5.51 7.96
N ALA A 128 -3.45 -5.00 7.55
CA ALA A 128 -4.61 -4.76 8.41
C ALA A 128 -4.24 -4.03 9.73
N ALA A 129 -4.60 -4.60 10.88
CA ALA A 129 -4.34 -4.02 12.19
C ALA A 129 -2.87 -4.15 12.68
N TYR A 130 -2.03 -4.90 11.96
CA TYR A 130 -0.62 -5.09 12.33
C TYR A 130 0.22 -3.95 11.75
N TRP A 131 -0.03 -2.76 12.26
CA TRP A 131 0.54 -1.51 11.76
C TRP A 131 2.02 -1.35 12.14
N ARG A 132 2.92 -1.42 11.16
CA ARG A 132 4.32 -1.01 11.30
C ARG A 132 4.70 -0.15 10.10
N TRP A 133 4.97 1.12 10.38
CA TRP A 133 5.20 2.21 9.43
C TRP A 133 6.11 1.81 8.25
N TYR A 134 7.37 1.49 8.52
CA TYR A 134 8.29 0.85 7.59
C TYR A 134 9.43 0.28 8.40
N THR A 135 10.15 -0.69 7.86
CA THR A 135 11.29 -1.31 8.56
C THR A 135 12.46 -1.43 7.61
N LYS A 136 13.62 -0.96 8.04
CA LYS A 136 14.88 -1.19 7.32
C LYS A 136 15.14 -2.68 7.21
N LEU A 137 15.43 -3.15 6.00
CA LEU A 137 15.87 -4.51 5.76
C LEU A 137 17.34 -4.63 6.15
N ASP A 138 17.60 -5.16 7.32
CA ASP A 138 18.94 -5.61 7.70
C ASP A 138 19.17 -7.00 7.09
N THR A 139 19.85 -7.03 5.95
CA THR A 139 20.41 -8.27 5.40
C THR A 139 21.65 -8.64 6.20
N LYS A 140 21.48 -9.38 7.29
CA LYS A 140 22.60 -10.09 7.92
C LYS A 140 23.06 -11.26 7.06
#